data_AF-A0A3Q8YMD1-F1
#
_entry.id   AF-A0A3Q8YMD1-F1
#
_cell.length_a   1.000
_cell.length_b   1.000
_cell.length_c   1.000
_cell.angle_alpha   90.00
_cell.angle_beta   90.00
_cell.angle_gamma   90.00
#
_symmetry.space_group_name_H-M   'P 1'
#
loop_
_entity.id
_entity.type
_entity.pdbx_description
1 polymer ?
#
loop_
_entity_poly.entity_id
_entity_poly.type
_entity_poly.pdbx_seq_one_letter_code
_entity_poly.pdbx_strand_id
1 'polypeptide(L)'
;MTTRTTPTIVRFNAAFMLPGFDAPQPAGEYRVDLDEESLEGASCTAWRRVATFIHLPAISAKGSTQQLVPIEPASLEAALDKDRRQP
;
A
#
# COMPACT_ATOMS: atom_id res chain seq x y z
N MET A 1 -6.65 -15.20 17.51
CA MET A 1 -6.01 -14.57 16.33
C MET A 1 -6.96 -13.52 15.79
N THR A 2 -6.64 -12.24 15.97
CA THR A 2 -7.44 -11.12 15.47
C THR A 2 -6.65 -10.44 14.36
N THR A 3 -7.17 -10.49 13.13
CA THR A 3 -6.61 -9.75 12.00
C THR A 3 -7.39 -8.47 11.78
N ARG A 4 -6.68 -7.36 11.59
CA ARG A 4 -7.25 -6.05 11.28
C ARG A 4 -6.67 -5.57 9.97
N THR A 5 -7.53 -5.34 8.98
CA THR A 5 -7.15 -4.67 7.74
C THR A 5 -7.41 -3.18 7.90
N THR A 6 -6.37 -2.37 7.78
CA THR A 6 -6.43 -0.91 7.83
C THR A 6 -6.32 -0.35 6.41
N PRO A 7 -7.44 0.11 5.81
CA PRO A 7 -7.38 0.82 4.54
C PRO A 7 -6.75 2.20 4.76
N THR A 8 -5.77 2.54 3.91
CA THR A 8 -5.11 3.84 3.85
C THR A 8 -5.12 4.36 2.42
N ILE A 9 -4.99 5.67 2.26
CA ILE A 9 -4.88 6.31 0.94
C ILE A 9 -3.51 6.96 0.86
N VAL A 10 -2.75 6.59 -0.17
CA VAL A 10 -1.43 7.15 -0.46
C VAL A 10 -1.49 7.91 -1.77
N ARG A 11 -0.89 9.10 -1.79
CA ARG A 11 -0.85 9.97 -2.97
C ARG A 11 0.56 10.00 -3.53
N PHE A 12 0.68 9.65 -4.80
CA PHE A 12 1.90 9.79 -5.58
C PHE A 12 1.76 10.98 -6.52
N ASN A 13 2.73 11.88 -6.50
CA ASN A 13 2.79 13.04 -7.38
C ASN A 13 3.43 12.72 -8.74
N ALA A 14 4.19 11.63 -8.81
CA ALA A 14 4.86 11.13 -9.99
C ALA A 14 4.56 9.64 -10.25
N ALA A 15 4.89 9.17 -11.44
CA ALA A 15 4.77 7.76 -11.77
C ALA A 15 5.78 6.95 -10.94
N PHE A 16 5.32 5.87 -10.32
CA PHE A 16 6.14 5.02 -9.44
C PHE A 16 6.15 3.58 -9.93
N MET A 17 7.19 2.84 -9.55
CA MET A 17 7.32 1.42 -9.87
C MET A 17 7.62 0.66 -8.59
N LEU A 18 6.81 -0.36 -8.33
CA LEU A 18 7.01 -1.28 -7.21
C LEU A 18 7.51 -2.63 -7.72
N PRO A 19 8.32 -3.35 -6.94
CA PRO A 19 8.66 -4.73 -7.26
C PRO A 19 7.39 -5.58 -7.30
N GLY A 20 7.24 -6.38 -8.35
CA GLY A 20 6.02 -7.15 -8.63
C GLY A 20 5.08 -6.50 -9.64
N PHE A 21 5.37 -5.29 -10.10
CA PHE A 21 4.63 -4.63 -11.16
C PHE A 21 5.33 -4.79 -12.51
N ASP A 22 4.61 -5.25 -13.52
CA ASP A 22 5.10 -5.30 -14.91
C ASP A 22 5.28 -3.90 -15.53
N ALA A 23 4.54 -2.91 -15.03
CA ALA A 23 4.55 -1.56 -15.57
C ALA A 23 4.50 -0.49 -14.45
N PRO A 24 5.15 0.68 -14.66
CA PRO A 24 5.06 1.79 -13.74
C PRO A 24 3.61 2.29 -13.64
N GLN A 25 3.17 2.57 -12.42
CA GLN A 25 1.86 3.10 -12.14
C GLN A 25 1.87 4.63 -12.26
N PRO A 26 0.82 5.24 -12.82
CA PRO A 26 0.75 6.69 -12.98
C PRO A 26 0.69 7.41 -11.62
N ALA A 27 1.03 8.69 -11.61
CA ALA A 27 0.77 9.54 -10.45
C ALA A 27 -0.73 9.57 -10.12
N GLY A 28 -1.07 9.56 -8.83
CA GLY A 28 -2.46 9.54 -8.39
C GLY A 28 -2.63 9.11 -6.94
N GLU A 29 -3.88 9.05 -6.51
CA GLU A 29 -4.26 8.51 -5.21
C GLU A 29 -4.52 7.02 -5.32
N TYR A 30 -3.88 6.23 -4.49
CA TYR A 30 -4.03 4.78 -4.46
C TYR A 30 -4.54 4.36 -3.10
N ARG A 31 -5.50 3.44 -3.09
CA ARG A 31 -5.96 2.82 -1.86
C ARG A 31 -5.02 1.66 -1.55
N VAL A 32 -4.53 1.61 -0.33
CA VAL A 32 -3.65 0.56 0.16
C VAL A 32 -4.29 -0.06 1.40
N ASP A 33 -4.47 -1.36 1.43
CA ASP A 33 -4.94 -2.09 2.59
C ASP A 33 -3.74 -2.70 3.33
N LEU A 34 -3.59 -2.36 4.60
CA LEU A 34 -2.55 -2.90 5.46
C LEU A 34 -3.16 -3.98 6.33
N ASP A 35 -2.72 -5.21 6.15
CA ASP A 35 -3.11 -6.29 7.05
C ASP A 35 -2.21 -6.27 8.27
N GLU A 36 -2.84 -6.14 9.43
CA GLU A 36 -2.22 -6.18 10.74
C GLU A 36 -2.73 -7.37 11.52
N GLU A 37 -1.83 -8.10 12.18
CA GLU A 37 -2.18 -9.21 13.05
C GLU A 37 -1.95 -8.79 14.50
N SER A 38 -2.94 -9.05 15.35
CA SER A 38 -2.80 -8.86 16.79
C SER A 38 -1.85 -9.92 17.35
N LEU A 39 -0.72 -9.47 17.89
CA LEU A 39 0.08 -10.29 18.78
C LEU A 39 -0.50 -10.12 20.19
N GLU A 40 -1.15 -11.15 20.69
CA GLU A 40 -1.53 -11.23 22.10
C GLU A 40 -0.26 -11.53 22.92
N GLY A 41 0.38 -10.48 23.40
CA GLY A 41 1.39 -10.58 24.45
C GLY A 41 0.73 -10.58 25.82
N ALA A 42 1.37 -11.20 26.82
CA ALA A 42 0.85 -11.38 28.18
C ALA A 42 0.45 -10.08 28.93
N SER A 43 0.65 -8.90 28.34
CA SER A 43 0.31 -7.61 28.95
C SER A 43 -0.02 -6.48 27.95
N CYS A 44 -0.05 -6.73 26.64
CA CYS A 44 -0.34 -5.70 25.63
C CYS A 44 -0.79 -6.32 24.30
N THR A 45 -1.80 -5.72 23.66
CA THR A 45 -2.14 -6.00 22.27
C THR A 45 -1.21 -5.19 21.37
N ALA A 46 -0.20 -5.84 20.79
CA ALA A 46 0.63 -5.25 19.75
C ALA A 46 0.08 -5.62 18.38
N TRP A 47 0.19 -4.73 17.40
CA TRP A 47 -0.22 -4.98 16.02
C TRP A 47 1.04 -5.06 15.16
N ARG A 48 1.27 -6.19 14.48
CA ARG A 48 2.32 -6.29 13.46
C ARG A 48 1.69 -6.20 12.07
N ARG A 49 2.27 -5.41 11.18
CA ARG A 49 1.92 -5.46 9.76
C ARG A 49 2.44 -6.77 9.19
N VAL A 50 1.54 -7.57 8.63
CA VAL A 50 1.84 -8.88 8.04
C VAL A 50 1.78 -8.86 6.52
N ALA A 51 0.97 -7.99 5.93
CA ALA A 51 0.90 -7.81 4.49
C ALA A 51 0.44 -6.39 4.13
N THR A 52 0.70 -5.99 2.89
CA THR A 52 0.22 -4.72 2.34
C THR A 52 -0.27 -4.96 0.93
N PHE A 53 -1.43 -4.41 0.59
CA PHE A 53 -2.07 -4.60 -0.70
C PHE A 53 -2.41 -3.25 -1.29
N ILE A 54 -2.13 -3.03 -2.56
CA ILE A 54 -2.51 -1.81 -3.26
C ILE A 54 -3.62 -2.10 -4.26
N HIS A 55 -4.63 -1.24 -4.27
CA HIS A 55 -5.72 -1.26 -5.23
C HIS A 55 -5.34 -0.42 -6.45
N LEU A 56 -5.42 -1.05 -7.61
CA LEU A 56 -5.22 -0.44 -8.92
C LEU A 56 -6.54 -0.49 -9.70
N PRO A 57 -6.79 0.43 -10.64
CA PRO A 57 -6.00 1.63 -10.87
C PRO A 57 -6.19 2.64 -9.73
N ALA A 58 -5.50 3.79 -9.81
CA ALA A 58 -5.67 4.88 -8.86
C ALA A 58 -7.16 5.23 -8.66
N ILE A 59 -7.53 5.68 -7.46
CA ILE A 59 -8.89 6.14 -7.11
C ILE A 59 -9.38 7.21 -8.10
N SER A 60 -8.45 8.06 -8.57
CA SER A 60 -8.74 9.10 -9.55
C SER A 60 -8.89 8.57 -10.99
N ALA A 61 -8.36 7.39 -11.28
CA ALA A 61 -8.44 6.78 -12.60
C ALA A 61 -9.81 6.14 -12.82
N LYS A 62 -10.47 6.51 -13.92
CA LYS A 62 -11.73 5.88 -14.37
C LYS A 62 -11.42 4.53 -15.02
N GLY A 63 -11.19 3.50 -14.21
CA GLY A 63 -11.06 2.12 -14.67
C GLY A 63 -12.10 1.23 -14.01
N SER A 64 -12.71 0.33 -14.80
CA SER A 64 -13.76 -0.58 -14.34
C SER A 64 -13.23 -1.76 -13.51
N THR A 65 -11.92 -2.03 -13.59
CA THR A 65 -11.31 -3.23 -13.02
C THR A 65 -10.44 -2.84 -11.83
N GLN A 66 -10.92 -3.09 -10.62
CA GLN A 66 -10.10 -3.00 -9.43
C GLN A 66 -9.23 -4.26 -9.32
N GLN A 67 -7.91 -4.08 -9.29
CA GLN A 67 -6.94 -5.14 -9.05
C GLN A 67 -6.29 -4.91 -7.68
N LEU A 68 -6.28 -5.96 -6.87
CA LEU A 68 -5.58 -5.98 -5.60
C LEU A 68 -4.21 -6.64 -5.81
N VAL A 69 -3.14 -5.87 -5.64
CA VAL A 69 -1.77 -6.37 -5.82
C VAL A 69 -1.06 -6.39 -4.48
N PRO A 70 -0.53 -7.54 -4.03
CA PRO A 70 0.30 -7.60 -2.83
C PRO A 70 1.62 -6.87 -3.07
N ILE A 71 2.00 -6.00 -2.13
CA ILE A 71 3.23 -5.23 -2.18
C ILE A 71 3.97 -5.29 -0.85
N GLU A 72 5.29 -5.18 -0.93
CA GLU A 72 6.12 -5.07 0.26
C GLU A 72 5.98 -3.66 0.88
N PRO A 73 5.68 -3.53 2.18
CA PRO A 73 5.55 -2.23 2.84
C PRO A 73 6.81 -1.39 2.72
N ALA A 74 8.00 -2.00 2.81
CA ALA A 74 9.27 -1.31 2.60
C ALA A 74 9.42 -0.75 1.19
N SER A 75 8.86 -1.43 0.18
CA SER A 75 8.88 -0.94 -1.21
C SER A 75 7.93 0.23 -1.41
N LEU A 76 6.76 0.20 -0.76
CA LEU A 76 5.82 1.32 -0.74
C LEU A 76 6.46 2.57 -0.14
N GLU A 77 7.10 2.43 1.02
CA GLU A 77 7.80 3.54 1.69
C GLU A 77 8.94 4.09 0.85
N ALA A 78 9.73 3.21 0.21
CA ALA A 78 10.78 3.65 -0.72
C ALA A 78 10.23 4.39 -1.95
N ALA A 79 9.09 3.96 -2.48
CA ALA A 79 8.44 4.65 -3.59
C ALA A 79 7.91 6.03 -3.18
N LEU A 80 7.27 6.14 -2.01
CA LEU A 80 6.79 7.42 -1.47
C LEU A 80 7.93 8.38 -1.14
N ASP A 81 9.04 7.87 -0.60
CA ASP A 81 10.20 8.71 -0.32
C ASP A 81 10.89 9.20 -1.61
N LYS A 82 10.92 8.37 -2.66
CA LYS A 82 11.35 8.80 -3.99
C LYS A 82 10.42 9.87 -4.56
N ASP A 83 9.10 9.68 -4.48
CA ASP A 83 8.10 10.64 -4.95
C ASP A 83 8.27 12.00 -4.26
N ARG A 84 8.46 12.01 -2.94
CA ARG A 84 8.72 13.23 -2.16
C ARG A 84 10.03 13.92 -2.54
N ARG A 85 11.02 13.17 -3.05
CA ARG A 85 12.30 13.71 -3.51
C ARG A 85 12.28 14.16 -4.97
N GLN A 86 11.25 13.83 -5.74
CA GLN A 86 11.12 14.28 -7.12
C GLN A 86 10.60 15.74 -7.12
N PRO A 87 11.31 16.66 -7.81
CA PRO A 87 11.00 18.09 -7.81
C PRO A 87 9.77 18.46 -8.64
#